data_AF-A0A4P6H805-F1
#
_entry.id   AF-A0A4P6H805-F1
#
_cell.length_a   1.000
_cell.length_b   1.000
_cell.length_c   1.000
_cell.angle_alpha   90.00
_cell.angle_beta   90.00
_cell.angle_gamma   90.00
#
_symmetry.space_group_name_H-M   'P 1'
#
loop_
_entity.id
_entity.type
_entity.pdbx_description
1 polymer ?
#
loop_
_entity_poly.entity_id
_entity_poly.type
_entity_poly.pdbx_seq_one_letter_code
_entity_poly.pdbx_strand_id
1 'polypeptide(L)'
;MKAKLGEEFRPYIMLGTCNAHFAWRALLAEDKVGALLPCNVIVTETAPGTGEVAAADPVTAMGIIANPRLTAISEDVQQLLQEVIVEL
;
A
#
# COMPACT_ATOMS: atom_id res chain seq x y z
N MET A 1 -9.94 16.87 3.49
CA MET A 1 -10.39 17.14 4.88
C MET A 1 -11.26 18.38 4.97
N LYS A 2 -10.88 19.49 4.33
CA LYS A 2 -11.68 20.70 4.11
C LYS A 2 -13.19 20.51 3.95
N ALA A 3 -13.64 19.68 3.00
CA ALA A 3 -15.07 19.50 2.75
C ALA A 3 -15.86 18.85 3.92
N LYS A 4 -15.20 18.04 4.75
CA LYS A 4 -15.85 17.34 5.88
C LYS A 4 -15.63 18.02 7.22
N LEU A 5 -14.47 18.65 7.42
CA LEU A 5 -14.03 19.18 8.72
C LEU A 5 -13.71 20.68 8.69
N GLY A 6 -13.69 21.33 7.53
CA GLY A 6 -13.23 22.71 7.38
C GLY A 6 -11.72 22.90 7.45
N GLU A 7 -10.97 21.86 7.83
CA GLU A 7 -9.53 21.92 8.04
C GLU A 7 -8.74 21.87 6.73
N GLU A 8 -7.82 22.83 6.58
CA GLU A 8 -6.80 22.83 5.55
C GLU A 8 -5.70 21.82 5.90
N PHE A 9 -5.20 21.14 4.88
CA PHE A 9 -4.07 20.23 5.01
C PHE A 9 -3.23 20.35 3.74
N ARG A 10 -1.94 20.06 3.85
CA ARG A 10 -1.06 19.99 2.68
C ARG A 10 -1.62 19.03 1.63
N PRO A 11 -1.28 19.19 0.33
CA PRO A 11 -1.68 18.25 -0.71
C PRO A 11 -1.39 16.81 -0.29
N TYR A 12 -2.43 15.97 -0.31
CA TYR A 12 -2.37 14.60 0.20
C TYR A 12 -3.38 13.72 -0.53
N ILE A 13 -2.87 12.70 -1.22
CA ILE A 13 -3.67 11.75 -2.00
C ILE A 13 -3.37 10.35 -1.47
N MET A 14 -4.43 9.56 -1.22
CA MET A 14 -4.34 8.13 -0.92
C MET A 14 -4.81 7.34 -2.13
N LEU A 15 -3.99 6.38 -2.57
CA LEU A 15 -4.23 5.51 -3.69
C LEU A 15 -4.26 4.06 -3.19
N GLY A 16 -5.32 3.32 -3.56
CA GLY A 16 -5.34 1.87 -3.41
C GLY A 16 -4.79 1.21 -4.66
N THR A 17 -3.68 0.50 -4.57
CA THR A 17 -3.06 -0.22 -5.68
C THR A 17 -3.12 -1.72 -5.46
N CYS A 18 -3.50 -2.47 -6.50
CA CYS A 18 -3.70 -3.90 -6.37
C CYS A 18 -3.37 -4.61 -7.68
N ASN A 19 -2.42 -5.54 -7.63
CA ASN A 19 -2.21 -6.47 -8.71
C ASN A 19 -3.17 -7.66 -8.54
N ALA A 20 -4.04 -7.87 -9.52
CA ALA A 20 -5.09 -8.88 -9.46
C ALA A 20 -4.56 -10.31 -9.27
N HIS A 21 -3.40 -10.65 -9.85
CA HIS A 21 -2.82 -11.99 -9.71
C HIS A 21 -2.32 -12.25 -8.28
N PHE A 22 -1.69 -11.25 -7.64
CA PHE A 22 -1.25 -11.38 -6.25
C PHE A 22 -2.42 -11.37 -5.28
N ALA A 23 -3.41 -10.50 -5.49
CA ALA A 23 -4.61 -10.47 -4.67
C ALA A 23 -5.38 -11.80 -4.71
N TRP A 24 -5.53 -12.38 -5.89
CA TRP A 24 -6.13 -13.71 -6.04
C TRP A 24 -5.36 -14.79 -5.27
N ARG A 25 -4.02 -14.86 -5.43
CA ARG A 25 -3.16 -15.80 -4.69
C ARG A 25 -3.28 -15.61 -3.18
N ALA A 26 -3.32 -14.36 -2.71
CA ALA A 26 -3.45 -14.03 -1.29
C ALA A 26 -4.80 -14.48 -0.74
N LEU A 27 -5.90 -14.21 -1.44
CA LEU A 27 -7.26 -14.62 -1.04
C LEU A 27 -7.41 -16.15 -0.96
N LEU A 28 -6.75 -16.89 -1.85
CA LEU A 28 -6.69 -18.36 -1.76
C LEU A 28 -5.87 -18.84 -0.56
N ALA A 29 -4.88 -18.06 -0.12
CA ALA A 29 -4.05 -18.39 1.03
C ALA A 29 -4.70 -18.00 2.37
N GLU A 30 -5.47 -16.92 2.42
CA GLU A 30 -6.25 -16.49 3.59
C GLU A 30 -7.44 -15.67 3.10
N ASP A 31 -8.66 -16.14 3.35
CA ASP A 31 -9.87 -15.48 2.85
C ASP A 31 -10.08 -14.07 3.45
N LYS A 32 -9.66 -13.87 4.71
CA LYS A 32 -9.77 -12.59 5.41
C LYS A 32 -8.67 -11.59 5.07
N VAL A 33 -7.66 -11.97 4.26
CA VAL A 33 -6.60 -11.04 3.85
C VAL A 33 -7.14 -9.83 3.10
N GLY A 34 -8.33 -9.93 2.52
CA GLY A 34 -9.03 -8.82 1.86
C GLY A 34 -9.23 -7.60 2.74
N ALA A 35 -9.26 -7.74 4.07
CA ALA A 35 -9.32 -6.59 5.00
C ALA A 35 -8.03 -5.75 5.03
N LEU A 36 -6.91 -6.29 4.52
CA LEU A 36 -5.62 -5.64 4.42
C LEU A 36 -5.26 -5.26 2.97
N LEU A 37 -6.14 -5.57 2.01
CA LEU A 37 -6.02 -5.15 0.61
C LEU A 37 -6.87 -3.89 0.39
N PRO A 38 -6.52 -3.02 -0.58
CA PRO A 38 -5.35 -3.07 -1.48
C PRO A 38 -4.05 -2.59 -0.78
N CYS A 39 -2.91 -2.65 -1.49
CA CYS A 39 -1.69 -1.97 -1.02
C CYS A 39 -1.92 -0.45 -1.08
N ASN A 40 -1.74 0.24 0.05
CA ASN A 40 -1.96 1.68 0.13
C ASN A 40 -0.69 2.43 -0.29
N VAL A 41 -0.83 3.40 -1.18
CA VAL A 41 0.23 4.34 -1.57
C VAL A 41 -0.27 5.75 -1.31
N ILE A 42 0.60 6.61 -0.79
CA ILE A 42 0.32 8.02 -0.60
C ILE A 42 1.20 8.86 -1.51
N VAL A 43 0.64 9.96 -1.98
CA VAL A 43 1.38 11.05 -2.63
C VAL A 43 1.11 12.30 -1.82
N THR A 44 2.15 12.86 -1.23
CA THR A 44 2.07 14.03 -0.35
C THR A 44 3.15 15.03 -0.71
N GLU A 45 2.97 16.27 -0.26
CA GLU A 45 4.04 17.25 -0.24
C GLU A 45 4.77 17.20 1.12
N THR A 46 6.11 17.33 1.12
CA THR A 46 6.94 17.43 2.35
C THR A 46 7.52 18.83 2.56
N ALA A 47 7.68 19.59 1.48
CA ALA A 47 8.05 21.00 1.45
C ALA A 47 7.48 21.64 0.17
N PRO A 48 7.34 22.98 0.09
CA PRO A 48 6.79 23.64 -1.10
C PRO A 48 7.48 23.21 -2.40
N GLY A 49 6.73 22.56 -3.29
CA GLY A 49 7.21 22.03 -4.57
C GLY A 49 7.90 20.66 -4.50
N THR A 50 8.03 20.05 -3.31
CA THR A 50 8.68 18.75 -3.10
C THR A 50 7.64 17.67 -2.79
N GLY A 51 7.38 16.83 -3.78
CA GLY A 51 6.54 15.64 -3.64
C GLY A 51 7.28 14.48 -2.97
N GLU A 52 6.52 13.66 -2.25
CA GLU A 52 6.94 12.38 -1.68
C GLU A 52 5.90 11.33 -2.03
N VAL A 53 6.40 10.15 -2.41
CA VAL A 53 5.59 8.95 -2.61
C VAL A 53 6.01 7.91 -1.58
N ALA A 54 5.04 7.36 -0.85
CA ALA A 54 5.29 6.32 0.12
C ALA A 54 4.26 5.20 -0.02
N ALA A 55 4.70 3.95 0.03
CA ALA A 55 3.85 2.77 0.01
C ALA A 55 3.84 2.06 1.36
N ALA A 56 2.69 1.51 1.73
CA ALA A 56 2.60 0.57 2.84
C ALA A 56 3.41 -0.69 2.53
N ASP A 57 4.19 -1.15 3.51
CA ASP A 57 4.95 -2.39 3.38
C ASP A 57 4.00 -3.61 3.46
N PRO A 58 3.83 -4.38 2.36
CA PRO A 58 2.96 -5.54 2.36
C PRO A 58 3.44 -6.65 3.30
N VAL A 59 4.76 -6.78 3.55
CA VAL A 59 5.30 -7.82 4.45
C VAL A 59 4.90 -7.53 5.88
N THR A 60 5.11 -6.30 6.33
CA THR A 60 4.65 -5.84 7.65
C THR A 60 3.13 -5.94 7.78
N ALA A 61 2.38 -5.49 6.77
CA ALA A 61 0.91 -5.51 6.82
C ALA A 61 0.36 -6.94 6.91
N MET A 62 0.80 -7.84 6.03
CA MET A 62 0.31 -9.24 6.01
C MET A 62 0.87 -10.06 7.17
N GLY A 63 2.01 -9.69 7.75
CA GLY A 63 2.61 -10.33 8.92
C GLY A 63 1.68 -10.42 10.14
N ILE A 64 0.71 -9.50 10.24
CA ILE A 64 -0.32 -9.51 11.31
C ILE A 64 -1.13 -10.81 11.32
N ILE A 65 -1.34 -11.43 10.16
CA ILE A 65 -2.13 -12.67 10.01
C ILE A 65 -1.32 -13.91 10.43
N ALA A 66 0.01 -13.81 10.51
CA ALA A 66 0.92 -14.91 10.86
C ALA A 66 0.75 -16.17 9.96
N ASN A 67 0.46 -15.97 8.67
CA ASN A 67 0.35 -17.05 7.68
C ASN A 67 1.58 -17.06 6.76
N PRO A 68 2.45 -18.10 6.84
CA PRO A 68 3.69 -18.15 6.06
C PRO A 68 3.48 -18.11 4.53
N ARG A 69 2.32 -18.55 4.03
CA ARG A 69 2.01 -18.47 2.60
C ARG A 69 1.82 -17.02 2.14
N LEU A 70 1.31 -16.15 3.01
CA LEU A 70 1.17 -14.74 2.71
C LEU A 70 2.53 -14.03 2.72
N THR A 71 3.47 -14.45 3.56
CA THR A 71 4.82 -13.88 3.61
C THR A 71 5.50 -13.94 2.24
N ALA A 72 5.56 -15.10 1.61
CA ALA A 72 6.17 -15.25 0.28
C ALA A 72 5.46 -14.39 -0.79
N ILE A 73 4.12 -14.31 -0.76
CA ILE A 73 3.35 -13.45 -1.67
C ILE A 73 3.66 -11.97 -1.41
N SER A 74 3.78 -11.57 -0.14
CA SER A 74 4.06 -10.19 0.23
C SER A 74 5.48 -9.75 -0.12
N GLU A 75 6.46 -10.65 -0.07
CA GLU A 75 7.83 -10.39 -0.49
C GLU A 75 7.90 -10.10 -2.01
N ASP A 76 7.23 -10.93 -2.82
CA ASP A 76 7.11 -10.70 -4.27
C ASP A 76 6.51 -9.29 -4.56
N VAL A 77 5.45 -8.92 -3.85
CA VAL A 77 4.78 -7.62 -4.02
C VAL A 77 5.65 -6.46 -3.52
N GLN A 78 6.36 -6.64 -2.41
CA GLN A 78 7.26 -5.64 -1.85
C GLN A 78 8.35 -5.28 -2.86
N GLN A 79 8.96 -6.28 -3.51
CA GLN A 79 9.99 -6.07 -4.51
C GLN A 79 9.47 -5.22 -5.68
N LEU A 80 8.30 -5.56 -6.23
CA LEU A 80 7.69 -4.81 -7.32
C LEU A 80 7.36 -3.35 -6.95
N LEU A 81 6.87 -3.13 -5.73
CA LEU A 81 6.59 -1.77 -5.24
C LEU A 81 7.88 -0.96 -5.06
N GLN A 82 8.94 -1.57 -4.54
CA GLN A 82 10.24 -0.93 -4.38
C GLN A 82 10.85 -0.54 -5.73
N GLU A 83 10.81 -1.44 -6.71
CA GLU A 83 11.30 -1.19 -8.07
C GLU A 83 10.61 0.04 -8.68
N VAL A 84 9.28 0.10 -8.63
CA VAL A 84 8.52 1.24 -9.19
C VAL A 84 8.80 2.53 -8.43
N ILE A 85 8.95 2.50 -7.10
CA ILE A 85 9.20 3.71 -6.30
C ILE A 85 10.60 4.27 -6.57
N VAL A 86 11.60 3.40 -6.76
CA VAL A 86 12.99 3.82 -7.04
C VAL A 86 13.11 4.48 -8.42
N GLU A 87 12.21 4.20 -9.35
CA GLU A 87 12.18 4.79 -10.70
C GLU A 87 11.53 6.19 -10.77
N LEU A 88 10.93 6.68 -9.68
CA LEU A 88 10.27 8.00 -9.61
C LEU A 88 11.26 9.14 -9.29
#